data_AF-A0A7R9IAP8-F1
#
_entry.id   AF-A0A7R9IAP8-F1
#
_cell.length_a   1.000
_cell.length_b   1.000
_cell.length_c   1.000
_cell.angle_alpha   90.00
_cell.angle_beta   90.00
_cell.angle_gamma   90.00
#
_symmetry.space_group_name_H-M   'P 1'
#
loop_
_entity.id
_entity.type
_entity.pdbx_description
1 polymer ?
#
loop_
_entity_poly.entity_id
_entity_poly.type
_entity_poly.pdbx_seq_one_letter_code
_entity_poly.pdbx_strand_id
1 'polypeptide(L)'
;VDKEKEKQKLQSLMAFGKVIPPTPRNRKLRSGPREPLRTPDMDQWFNKLVQEVKDRAEFLEDMRALGQERKYRPLIEQEIASKIRQMEIIDKRQCDELDQLLGRYRNKPPRPLSEKGPTDTLL
;
A
#
# COMPACT_ATOMS: atom_id res chain seq x y z
N VAL A 1 53.49 -2.81 -21.05
CA VAL A 1 52.26 -2.40 -21.77
C VAL A 1 51.08 -2.59 -20.83
N ASP A 2 50.35 -1.52 -20.54
CA ASP A 2 49.18 -1.54 -19.65
C ASP A 2 48.00 -2.21 -20.37
N LYS A 3 47.87 -3.53 -20.22
CA LYS A 3 46.85 -4.34 -20.91
C LYS A 3 45.43 -3.80 -20.71
N GLU A 4 45.17 -3.21 -19.55
CA GLU A 4 43.87 -2.61 -19.21
C GLU A 4 43.57 -1.38 -20.09
N LYS A 5 44.57 -0.53 -20.36
CA LYS A 5 44.40 0.67 -21.19
C LYS A 5 44.12 0.29 -22.65
N GLU A 6 44.79 -0.75 -23.16
CA GLU A 6 44.56 -1.25 -24.52
C GLU A 6 43.17 -1.86 -24.68
N LYS A 7 42.72 -2.65 -23.68
CA LYS A 7 41.37 -3.21 -23.67
C LYS A 7 40.30 -2.12 -23.70
N GLN A 8 40.43 -1.09 -22.86
CA GLN A 8 39.48 0.03 -22.83
C GLN A 8 39.47 0.84 -24.13
N LYS A 9 40.65 1.07 -24.72
CA LYS A 9 40.77 1.73 -26.02
C LYS A 9 40.04 0.94 -27.10
N LEU A 10 40.22 -0.39 -27.14
CA LEU A 10 39.57 -1.26 -28.10
C LEU A 10 38.05 -1.30 -27.91
N GLN A 11 37.56 -1.41 -26.67
CA GLN A 11 36.13 -1.35 -26.36
C GLN A 11 35.49 -0.05 -26.86
N SER A 12 36.16 1.08 -26.63
CA SER A 12 35.68 2.39 -27.08
C SER A 12 35.63 2.49 -28.60
N LEU A 13 36.67 1.99 -29.28
CA LEU A 13 36.75 1.96 -30.73
C LEU A 13 35.64 1.07 -31.34
N MET A 14 35.41 -0.11 -30.79
CA MET A 14 34.38 -1.03 -31.29
C MET A 14 32.96 -0.51 -31.08
N ALA A 15 32.68 0.10 -29.92
CA ALA A 15 31.33 0.56 -29.59
C ALA A 15 30.97 1.89 -30.28
N PHE A 16 31.92 2.83 -30.39
CA PHE A 16 31.65 4.21 -30.80
C PHE A 16 32.43 4.66 -32.05
N GLY A 17 33.28 3.80 -32.62
CA GLY A 17 34.12 4.12 -33.77
C GLY A 17 35.27 5.09 -33.48
N LYS A 18 35.40 5.57 -32.24
CA LYS A 18 36.44 6.52 -31.81
C LYS A 18 36.88 6.23 -30.38
N VAL A 19 38.13 6.55 -30.07
CA VAL A 19 38.66 6.39 -28.71
C VAL A 19 38.14 7.53 -27.85
N ILE A 20 37.28 7.22 -26.89
CA ILE A 20 36.74 8.17 -25.93
C ILE A 20 37.66 8.15 -24.70
N PRO A 21 38.15 9.31 -24.21
CA PRO A 21 38.96 9.35 -23.00
C PRO A 21 38.16 8.86 -21.79
N PRO A 22 38.79 8.19 -20.82
CA PRO A 22 38.10 7.70 -19.64
C PRO A 22 37.48 8.87 -18.88
N THR A 23 36.15 8.93 -18.86
CA THR A 23 35.41 9.91 -18.07
C THR A 23 35.78 9.75 -16.59
N PRO A 24 36.10 10.84 -15.85
CA PRO A 24 36.34 10.75 -14.42
C PRO A 24 35.09 10.17 -13.76
N ARG A 25 35.23 8.95 -13.22
CA ARG A 25 34.14 8.16 -12.63
C ARG A 25 33.71 8.81 -11.31
N ASN A 26 33.01 9.93 -11.42
CA ASN A 26 32.41 10.57 -10.29
C ASN A 26 31.13 9.83 -9.90
N ARG A 27 31.22 9.32 -8.67
CA ARG A 27 30.13 9.19 -7.70
C ARG A 27 29.21 8.00 -7.91
N LYS A 28 29.46 6.99 -7.07
CA LYS A 28 28.47 6.21 -6.32
C LYS A 28 27.03 6.48 -6.80
N LEU A 29 26.58 5.69 -7.79
CA LEU A 29 25.16 5.41 -7.94
C LEU A 29 24.75 4.67 -6.67
N ARG A 30 24.48 5.43 -5.62
CA ARG A 30 23.59 4.96 -4.57
C ARG A 30 22.29 4.72 -5.32
N SER A 31 22.01 3.45 -5.60
CA SER A 31 20.63 3.00 -5.72
C SER A 31 19.96 3.49 -4.43
N GLY A 32 19.28 4.63 -4.51
CA GLY A 32 18.33 5.03 -3.47
C GLY A 32 17.32 3.90 -3.29
N PRO A 33 16.53 3.92 -2.20
CA PRO A 33 15.41 3.00 -2.06
C PRO A 33 14.63 3.06 -3.37
N ARG A 34 14.55 1.93 -4.10
CA ARG A 34 13.62 1.79 -5.21
C ARG A 34 12.25 1.96 -4.58
N GLU A 35 11.70 3.16 -4.63
CA GLU A 35 10.25 3.32 -4.48
C GLU A 35 9.67 2.35 -5.52
N PRO A 36 8.86 1.36 -5.11
CA PRO A 36 8.21 0.49 -6.06
C PRO A 36 7.47 1.40 -7.05
N LEU A 37 7.67 1.15 -8.35
CA LEU A 37 6.94 1.86 -9.40
C LEU A 37 5.45 1.61 -9.15
N ARG A 38 4.78 2.55 -8.48
CA ARG A 38 3.32 2.50 -8.31
C ARG A 38 2.72 2.58 -9.69
N THR A 39 2.17 1.47 -10.15
CA THR A 39 1.38 1.47 -11.37
C THR A 39 -0.03 1.97 -11.03
N PRO A 40 -0.73 2.62 -11.97
CA PRO A 40 -2.12 3.03 -11.77
C PRO A 40 -3.03 1.90 -11.28
N ASP A 41 -2.74 0.66 -11.68
CA ASP A 41 -3.45 -0.55 -11.26
C ASP A 41 -3.28 -0.85 -9.76
N MET A 42 -2.09 -0.56 -9.20
CA MET A 42 -1.81 -0.76 -7.78
C MET A 42 -2.54 0.26 -6.91
N ASP A 43 -2.63 1.50 -7.36
CA ASP A 43 -3.40 2.55 -6.66
C ASP A 43 -4.91 2.25 -6.70
N GLN A 44 -5.43 1.74 -7.83
CA GLN A 44 -6.82 1.30 -7.92
C GLN A 44 -7.10 0.11 -6.99
N TRP A 45 -6.21 -0.87 -6.96
CA TRP A 45 -6.31 -1.99 -6.02
C TRP A 45 -6.30 -1.50 -4.58
N PHE A 46 -5.35 -0.63 -4.22
CA PHE A 46 -5.24 -0.07 -2.88
C PHE A 46 -6.54 0.60 -2.45
N ASN A 47 -7.10 1.46 -3.31
CA ASN A 47 -8.37 2.13 -3.05
C ASN A 47 -9.52 1.14 -2.84
N LYS A 48 -9.56 0.05 -3.61
CA LYS A 48 -10.56 -1.02 -3.42
C LYS A 48 -10.42 -1.68 -2.05
N LEU A 49 -9.20 -2.04 -1.65
CA LEU A 49 -8.95 -2.63 -0.32
C LEU A 49 -9.35 -1.66 0.81
N VAL A 50 -9.09 -0.37 0.65
CA VAL A 50 -9.53 0.66 1.61
C VAL A 50 -11.05 0.69 1.75
N GLN A 51 -11.79 0.63 0.64
CA GLN A 51 -13.25 0.57 0.69
C GLN A 51 -13.75 -0.69 1.39
N GLU A 52 -13.19 -1.84 1.05
CA GLU A 52 -13.59 -3.10 1.68
C GLU A 52 -13.30 -3.13 3.20
N VAL A 53 -12.22 -2.50 3.66
CA VAL A 53 -11.95 -2.35 5.10
C VAL A 53 -12.99 -1.44 5.77
N LYS A 54 -13.38 -0.33 5.12
CA LYS A 54 -14.43 0.57 5.64
C LYS A 54 -15.77 -0.14 5.74
N ASP A 55 -16.19 -0.85 4.70
CA ASP A 55 -17.45 -1.60 4.69
C ASP A 55 -17.51 -2.61 5.85
N ARG A 56 -16.40 -3.30 6.12
CA ARG A 56 -16.31 -4.27 7.22
C ARG A 56 -16.34 -3.61 8.58
N ALA A 57 -15.71 -2.45 8.72
CA ALA A 57 -15.77 -1.66 9.95
C ALA A 57 -17.18 -1.10 10.21
N GLU A 58 -17.89 -0.67 9.17
CA GLU A 58 -19.29 -0.22 9.26
C GLU A 58 -20.23 -1.37 9.60
N PHE A 59 -20.06 -2.52 8.95
CA PHE A 59 -20.80 -3.74 9.30
C PHE A 59 -20.63 -4.09 10.78
N LEU A 60 -19.42 -3.97 11.33
CA LEU A 60 -19.19 -4.25 12.74
C LEU A 60 -19.91 -3.27 13.68
N GLU A 61 -20.02 -2.00 13.29
CA GLU A 61 -20.82 -1.01 14.02
C GLU A 61 -22.32 -1.33 13.99
N ASP A 62 -22.84 -1.74 12.84
CA ASP A 62 -24.24 -2.18 12.73
C ASP A 62 -24.51 -3.41 13.60
N MET A 63 -23.60 -4.39 13.58
CA MET A 63 -23.69 -5.57 14.43
C MET A 63 -23.54 -5.23 15.91
N ARG A 64 -22.74 -4.22 16.27
CA ARG A 64 -22.64 -3.69 17.64
C ARG A 64 -23.95 -3.06 18.09
N ALA A 65 -24.59 -2.25 17.24
CA ALA A 65 -25.90 -1.66 17.53
C ALA A 65 -26.98 -2.74 17.73
N LEU A 66 -26.86 -3.88 17.05
CA LEU A 66 -27.74 -5.05 17.20
C LEU A 66 -27.36 -5.96 18.38
N GLY A 67 -26.31 -5.64 19.16
CA GLY A 67 -25.83 -6.48 20.26
C GLY A 67 -25.13 -7.77 19.81
N GLN A 68 -24.84 -7.92 18.52
CA GLN A 68 -24.21 -9.09 17.91
C GLN A 68 -22.69 -8.93 17.69
N GLU A 69 -22.06 -7.86 18.20
CA GLU A 69 -20.62 -7.61 18.05
C GLU A 69 -19.77 -8.82 18.41
N ARG A 70 -20.04 -9.48 19.55
CA ARG A 70 -19.22 -10.62 20.02
C ARG A 70 -19.17 -11.78 19.02
N LYS A 71 -20.20 -11.97 18.21
CA LYS A 71 -20.30 -13.04 17.21
C LYS A 71 -19.42 -12.74 15.99
N TYR A 72 -19.44 -11.49 15.52
CA TYR A 72 -18.81 -11.12 14.25
C TYR A 72 -17.43 -10.48 14.42
N ARG A 73 -17.14 -9.91 15.58
CA ARG A 73 -15.90 -9.19 15.85
C ARG A 73 -14.64 -10.00 15.53
N PRO A 74 -14.46 -11.26 15.97
CA PRO A 74 -13.23 -12.00 15.67
C PRO A 74 -13.04 -12.23 14.16
N LEU A 75 -14.13 -12.53 13.45
CA LEU A 75 -14.12 -12.79 12.01
C LEU A 75 -13.77 -11.51 11.23
N ILE A 76 -14.45 -10.40 11.56
CA ILE A 76 -14.24 -9.11 10.91
C ILE A 76 -12.84 -8.56 11.21
N GLU A 77 -12.36 -8.67 12.46
CA GLU A 77 -10.99 -8.27 12.83
C GLU A 77 -9.95 -9.05 12.00
N GLN A 78 -10.16 -10.36 11.79
CA GLN A 78 -9.27 -11.17 10.94
C GLN A 78 -9.31 -10.73 9.46
N GLU A 79 -10.48 -10.44 8.91
CA GLU A 79 -10.62 -9.98 7.53
C GLU A 79 -9.98 -8.61 7.31
N ILE A 80 -10.15 -7.69 8.25
CA ILE A 80 -9.51 -6.38 8.24
C ILE A 80 -7.99 -6.55 8.28
N ALA A 81 -7.46 -7.37 9.20
CA ALA A 81 -6.02 -7.65 9.30
C ALA A 81 -5.45 -8.32 8.04
N SER A 82 -6.24 -9.14 7.35
CA SER A 82 -5.84 -9.74 6.06
C SER A 82 -5.73 -8.66 4.97
N LYS A 83 -6.72 -7.77 4.87
CA LYS A 83 -6.73 -6.68 3.88
C LYS A 83 -5.62 -5.66 4.13
N ILE A 84 -5.32 -5.31 5.38
CA ILE A 84 -4.19 -4.43 5.72
C ILE A 84 -2.88 -5.03 5.23
N ARG A 85 -2.63 -6.32 5.47
CA ARG A 85 -1.42 -6.99 4.97
C ARG A 85 -1.32 -6.99 3.44
N GLN A 86 -2.44 -7.09 2.73
CA GLN A 86 -2.45 -6.96 1.27
C GLN A 86 -2.12 -5.52 0.82
N MET A 87 -2.63 -4.52 1.54
CA MET A 87 -2.29 -3.12 1.32
C MET A 87 -0.81 -2.85 1.62
N GLU A 88 -0.21 -3.46 2.64
CA GLU A 88 1.20 -3.25 3.03
C GLU A 88 2.18 -3.74 1.97
N ILE A 89 1.80 -4.77 1.21
CA ILE A 89 2.58 -5.29 0.08
C ILE A 89 2.60 -4.26 -1.07
N ILE A 90 1.52 -3.49 -1.23
CA ILE A 90 1.37 -2.46 -2.26
C ILE A 90 2.08 -1.17 -1.82
N ASP A 91 1.78 -0.69 -0.62
CA ASP A 91 2.39 0.50 -0.04
C ASP A 91 2.39 0.47 1.49
N LYS A 92 3.58 0.29 2.06
CA LYS A 92 3.80 0.29 3.52
C LYS A 92 3.46 1.62 4.17
N ARG A 93 3.70 2.77 3.49
CA ARG A 93 3.49 4.09 4.10
C ARG A 93 2.02 4.42 4.34
N GLN A 94 1.15 4.08 3.41
CA GLN A 94 -0.30 4.32 3.58
C GLN A 94 -0.96 3.34 4.55
N CYS A 95 -0.37 2.17 4.77
CA CYS A 95 -0.89 1.20 5.75
C CYS A 95 -0.68 1.64 7.20
N ASP A 96 0.45 2.27 7.49
CA ASP A 96 0.73 2.83 8.83
C ASP A 96 -0.32 3.88 9.24
N GLU A 97 -0.84 4.65 8.29
CA GLU A 97 -1.89 5.65 8.54
C GLU A 97 -3.27 5.00 8.76
N LEU A 98 -3.59 3.95 8.00
CA LEU A 98 -4.83 3.18 8.17
C LEU A 98 -4.88 2.42 9.50
N ASP A 99 -3.78 1.81 9.93
CA ASP A 99 -3.71 1.09 11.21
C ASP A 99 -3.93 2.05 12.39
N GLN A 100 -3.36 3.26 12.31
CA GLN A 100 -3.63 4.33 13.29
C GLN A 100 -5.12 4.73 13.33
N LEU A 101 -5.78 4.80 12.17
CA LEU A 101 -7.22 5.10 12.10
C LEU A 101 -8.07 3.97 12.69
N LEU A 102 -7.72 2.72 12.41
CA LEU A 102 -8.43 1.54 12.95
C LEU A 102 -8.21 1.36 14.45
N GLY A 103 -7.04 1.71 14.97
CA GLY A 103 -6.80 1.79 16.42
C GLY A 103 -7.77 2.74 17.12
N ARG A 104 -8.15 3.84 16.46
CA ARG A 104 -9.20 4.75 16.97
C ARG A 104 -10.60 4.12 16.84
N TYR A 105 -10.86 3.37 15.77
CA TYR A 105 -12.12 2.65 15.57
C TYR A 105 -12.38 1.61 16.66
N ARG A 106 -11.35 0.87 17.07
CA ARG A 106 -11.45 -0.14 18.14
C ARG A 106 -11.87 0.44 19.50
N ASN A 107 -11.59 1.72 19.72
CA ASN A 107 -11.91 2.46 20.94
C ASN A 107 -13.11 3.41 20.77
N LYS A 108 -13.79 3.38 19.62
CA LYS A 108 -14.92 4.27 19.35
C LYS A 108 -16.13 3.84 20.18
N PRO A 109 -16.81 4.78 20.87
CA PRO A 109 -18.05 4.46 21.57
C PRO A 109 -19.11 3.98 20.57
N PRO A 110 -19.97 3.02 20.95
CA PRO A 110 -21.08 2.57 20.11
C PRO A 110 -21.86 3.78 19.60
N ARG A 111 -22.12 3.81 18.28
CA ARG A 111 -22.96 4.85 17.69
C ARG A 111 -24.32 4.84 18.41
N PRO A 112 -24.82 5.98 18.90
CA PRO A 112 -26.14 6.03 19.51
C PRO A 112 -27.18 5.58 18.47
N LEU A 113 -28.13 4.76 18.91
CA LEU A 113 -29.30 4.35 18.14
C LEU A 113 -30.20 5.58 17.92
N SER A 114 -29.77 6.52 17.07
CA SER A 114 -30.65 7.56 16.55
C SER A 114 -31.53 6.89 15.52
N GLU A 115 -32.81 6.78 15.90
CA GLU A 115 -33.99 6.42 15.11
C GLU A 115 -33.71 6.01 13.67
N LYS A 116 -33.88 4.71 13.40
CA LYS A 116 -34.15 4.24 12.04
C LYS A 116 -35.24 5.16 11.47
N GLY A 117 -34.86 6.04 10.55
CA GLY A 117 -35.82 6.78 9.73
C GLY A 117 -36.79 5.78 9.10
N PRO A 118 -38.06 6.17 8.88
CA PRO A 118 -39.13 5.24 8.53
C PRO A 118 -38.69 4.40 7.35
N THR A 119 -38.71 3.08 7.54
CA THR A 119 -38.61 2.12 6.44
C THR A 119 -39.79 2.40 5.53
N ASP A 120 -39.50 3.03 4.39
CA ASP A 120 -40.50 3.30 3.38
C ASP A 120 -41.08 1.95 2.96
N THR A 121 -42.28 1.72 3.47
CA THR A 121 -43.08 0.54 3.17
C THR A 121 -43.82 0.92 1.90
N LEU A 122 -43.17 0.74 0.74
CA LEU A 122 -43.87 0.85 -0.53
C LEU A 122 -44.31 -0.55 -0.97
N LEU A 123 -45.64 -0.69 -0.88
CA LEU A 123 -46.49 -1.65 -1.58
C LEU A 123 -46.13 -1.78 -3.07
#